data_AF-W4LZU7-F1
#
_entry.id   AF-W4LZU7-F1
#
_cell.length_a   1.000
_cell.length_b   1.000
_cell.length_c   1.000
_cell.angle_alpha   90.00
_cell.angle_beta   90.00
_cell.angle_gamma   90.00
#
_symmetry.space_group_name_H-M   'P 1'
#
loop_
_entity.id
_entity.type
_entity.pdbx_description
1 polymer ?
#
loop_
_entity_poly.entity_id
_entity_poly.type
_entity_poly.pdbx_seq_one_letter_code
_entity_poly.pdbx_strand_id
1 'polypeptide(L)'
;MMTEPNVEPSGQQPATRPFTGDEYLESLRDGREVWIYGERVDDVTTHPAFRNCTRMIARMYDALHHPDTQAVLTTETDTGSGGYTHPFLKASRSVADMVAARDAIAAWQRVVFGWMGRSPDYKGCLTGVLAEHAELCGPYEANARRLYKDCQEKVLYLNHTVVNPPVDRHLPQDEMNEVFIHVKKETDAGLIVSGAKAIATNAALTHMNFAFRIGQNAAGDK
;
A
#
# COMPACT_ATOMS: atom_id res chain seq x y z
N MET A 1 -6.54 33.53 -49.10
CA MET A 1 -7.02 32.61 -48.05
C MET A 1 -5.81 32.22 -47.22
N MET A 2 -5.63 32.84 -46.06
CA MET A 2 -4.60 32.44 -45.11
C MET A 2 -5.12 31.22 -44.36
N THR A 3 -4.38 30.12 -44.44
CA THR A 3 -4.62 28.91 -43.64
C THR A 3 -4.13 29.16 -42.21
N GLU A 4 -5.02 29.00 -41.24
CA GLU A 4 -4.68 29.05 -39.82
C GLU A 4 -3.75 27.88 -39.45
N PRO A 5 -2.76 28.09 -38.58
CA PRO A 5 -1.88 27.03 -38.14
C PRO A 5 -2.59 26.14 -37.11
N ASN A 6 -2.52 24.84 -37.36
CA ASN A 6 -2.96 23.79 -36.45
C ASN A 6 -2.09 23.84 -35.18
N VAL A 7 -2.68 24.20 -34.05
CA VAL A 7 -2.00 24.16 -32.74
C VAL A 7 -2.03 22.72 -32.26
N GLU A 8 -0.88 22.05 -32.27
CA GLU A 8 -0.75 20.74 -31.63
C GLU A 8 -1.02 20.86 -30.12
N PRO A 9 -1.73 19.89 -29.50
CA PRO A 9 -1.95 19.90 -28.08
C PRO A 9 -0.60 19.72 -27.38
N SER A 10 -0.23 20.69 -26.54
CA SER A 10 0.93 20.61 -25.65
C SER A 10 0.93 19.27 -24.92
N GLY A 11 2.03 18.52 -25.04
CA GLY A 11 2.21 17.18 -24.45
C GLY A 11 2.31 17.13 -22.92
N GLN A 12 1.39 17.78 -22.21
CA GLN A 12 1.22 17.62 -20.77
C GLN A 12 0.57 16.27 -20.49
N GLN A 13 1.27 15.42 -19.74
CA GLN A 13 0.66 14.23 -19.15
C GLN A 13 -0.56 14.65 -18.32
N PRO A 14 -1.70 13.94 -18.43
CA PRO A 14 -2.88 14.27 -17.65
C PRO A 14 -2.58 14.13 -16.15
N ALA A 15 -3.13 15.07 -15.37
CA ALA A 15 -2.97 15.07 -13.92
C ALA A 15 -3.46 13.74 -13.31
N THR A 16 -2.69 13.19 -12.37
CA THR A 16 -3.07 11.94 -11.70
C THR A 16 -4.09 12.21 -10.58
N ARG A 17 -4.84 11.17 -10.22
CA ARG A 17 -5.67 11.17 -9.02
C ARG A 17 -5.65 9.79 -8.37
N PRO A 18 -5.97 9.70 -7.06
CA PRO A 18 -6.17 8.44 -6.39
C PRO A 18 -7.32 7.63 -7.01
N PHE A 19 -7.37 6.34 -6.67
CA PHE A 19 -8.53 5.50 -6.95
C PHE A 19 -9.81 6.10 -6.36
N THR A 20 -10.92 6.01 -7.10
CA THR A 20 -12.27 6.10 -6.51
C THR A 20 -12.63 4.81 -5.77
N GLY A 21 -13.74 4.81 -5.03
CA GLY A 21 -14.26 3.61 -4.41
C GLY A 21 -14.56 2.49 -5.40
N ASP A 22 -15.14 2.82 -6.56
CA ASP A 22 -15.44 1.86 -7.63
C ASP A 22 -14.17 1.28 -8.25
N GLU A 23 -13.16 2.11 -8.51
CA GLU A 23 -11.88 1.64 -9.06
C GLU A 23 -11.10 0.79 -8.06
N TYR A 24 -11.18 1.12 -6.76
CA TYR A 24 -10.64 0.29 -5.69
C TYR A 24 -11.37 -1.06 -5.61
N LEU A 25 -12.69 -1.10 -5.75
CA LEU A 25 -13.41 -2.38 -5.75
C LEU A 25 -13.04 -3.24 -6.96
N GLU A 26 -12.96 -2.63 -8.14
CA GLU A 26 -12.58 -3.34 -9.35
C GLU A 26 -11.13 -3.87 -9.28
N SER A 27 -10.21 -3.12 -8.68
CA SER A 27 -8.82 -3.56 -8.54
C SER A 27 -8.65 -4.83 -7.68
N LEU A 28 -9.65 -5.20 -6.87
CA LEU A 28 -9.61 -6.43 -6.07
C LEU A 28 -10.11 -7.67 -6.80
N ARG A 29 -10.62 -7.53 -8.03
CA ARG A 29 -11.07 -8.65 -8.89
C ARG A 29 -9.92 -9.19 -9.73
N ASP A 30 -8.83 -9.55 -9.06
CA ASP A 30 -7.52 -9.84 -9.67
C ASP A 30 -7.13 -11.32 -9.64
N GLY A 31 -8.02 -12.20 -9.17
CA GLY A 31 -7.75 -13.63 -9.03
C GLY A 31 -6.92 -14.00 -7.79
N ARG A 32 -6.81 -13.09 -6.79
CA ARG A 32 -6.20 -13.39 -5.48
C ARG A 32 -6.73 -14.69 -4.87
N GLU A 33 -5.83 -15.43 -4.23
CA GLU A 33 -6.19 -16.67 -3.55
C GLU A 33 -6.39 -16.44 -2.06
N VAL A 34 -7.67 -16.43 -1.64
CA VAL A 34 -8.07 -16.24 -0.24
C VAL A 34 -8.94 -17.42 0.18
N TRP A 35 -8.67 -17.99 1.35
CA TRP A 35 -9.40 -19.12 1.90
C TRP A 35 -10.03 -18.74 3.25
N ILE A 36 -11.31 -19.09 3.44
CA ILE A 36 -12.01 -18.92 4.72
C ILE A 36 -13.07 -20.01 4.87
N TYR A 37 -13.26 -20.53 6.09
CA TYR A 37 -14.22 -21.60 6.38
C TYR A 37 -14.06 -22.87 5.50
N GLY A 38 -12.83 -23.18 5.09
CA GLY A 38 -12.52 -24.36 4.26
C GLY A 38 -12.74 -24.16 2.76
N GLU A 39 -13.25 -23.00 2.33
CA GLU A 39 -13.59 -22.71 0.94
C GLU A 39 -12.72 -21.59 0.38
N ARG A 40 -12.47 -21.66 -0.93
CA ARG A 40 -11.81 -20.58 -1.66
C ARG A 40 -12.80 -19.46 -1.93
N VAL A 41 -12.37 -18.23 -1.72
CA VAL A 41 -13.15 -17.02 -1.99
C VAL A 41 -12.95 -16.65 -3.46
N ASP A 42 -14.02 -16.67 -4.25
CA ASP A 42 -13.94 -16.27 -5.67
C ASP A 42 -13.81 -14.75 -5.85
N ASP A 43 -14.49 -13.94 -5.02
CA ASP A 43 -14.47 -12.48 -5.11
C ASP A 43 -14.64 -11.83 -3.71
N VAL A 44 -13.59 -11.16 -3.23
CA VAL A 44 -13.57 -10.48 -1.92
C VAL A 44 -14.50 -9.25 -1.85
N THR A 45 -14.94 -8.72 -3.00
CA THR A 45 -15.86 -7.57 -3.05
C THR A 45 -17.31 -7.97 -2.79
N THR A 46 -17.66 -9.23 -3.06
CA THR A 46 -19.02 -9.77 -2.94
C THR A 46 -19.16 -10.82 -1.84
N HIS A 47 -18.08 -11.50 -1.46
CA HIS A 47 -18.10 -12.54 -0.43
C HIS A 47 -18.60 -12.02 0.93
N PRO A 48 -19.53 -12.70 1.62
CA PRO A 48 -20.16 -12.21 2.85
C PRO A 48 -19.20 -11.83 3.98
N ALA A 49 -18.06 -12.52 4.09
CA ALA A 49 -17.05 -12.24 5.13
C ALA A 49 -16.28 -10.93 4.90
N PHE A 50 -16.27 -10.39 3.68
CA PHE A 50 -15.40 -9.28 3.29
C PHE A 50 -16.17 -8.06 2.78
N ARG A 51 -17.27 -8.27 2.04
CA ARG A 51 -17.97 -7.25 1.24
C ARG A 51 -18.25 -5.92 1.96
N ASN A 52 -18.63 -5.97 3.24
CA ASN A 52 -18.94 -4.74 3.99
C ASN A 52 -17.67 -4.00 4.41
N CYS A 53 -16.61 -4.73 4.79
CA CYS A 53 -15.30 -4.14 5.09
C CYS A 53 -14.73 -3.47 3.84
N THR A 54 -14.79 -4.17 2.70
CA THR A 54 -14.35 -3.63 1.41
C THR A 54 -15.12 -2.37 1.01
N ARG A 55 -16.45 -2.34 1.18
CA ARG A 55 -17.27 -1.13 0.93
C ARG A 55 -16.93 0.03 1.85
N MET A 56 -16.55 -0.22 3.10
CA MET A 56 -16.11 0.85 4.01
C MET A 56 -14.78 1.45 3.55
N ILE A 57 -13.86 0.64 3.02
CA ILE A 57 -12.61 1.14 2.41
C ILE A 57 -12.90 1.86 1.09
N ALA A 58 -13.86 1.40 0.28
CA ALA A 58 -14.28 2.12 -0.92
C ALA A 58 -14.79 3.54 -0.60
N ARG A 59 -15.58 3.69 0.47
CA ARG A 59 -16.01 5.02 0.96
C ARG A 59 -14.84 5.92 1.39
N MET A 60 -13.77 5.32 1.90
CA MET A 60 -12.55 6.06 2.21
C MET A 60 -11.93 6.61 0.91
N TYR A 61 -11.84 5.82 -0.15
CA TYR A 61 -11.38 6.32 -1.45
C TYR A 61 -12.29 7.42 -2.02
N ASP A 62 -13.61 7.23 -2.00
CA ASP A 62 -14.56 8.27 -2.46
C ASP A 62 -14.42 9.60 -1.72
N ALA A 63 -14.09 9.57 -0.43
CA ALA A 63 -13.89 10.78 0.37
C ALA A 63 -12.72 11.65 -0.12
N LEU A 64 -11.73 11.08 -0.85
CA LEU A 64 -10.64 11.85 -1.48
C LEU A 64 -11.14 12.77 -2.60
N HIS A 65 -12.33 12.47 -3.14
CA HIS A 65 -12.92 13.16 -4.29
C HIS A 65 -14.15 14.01 -3.92
N HIS A 66 -14.68 13.84 -2.71
CA HIS A 66 -15.89 14.54 -2.28
C HIS A 66 -15.59 16.00 -1.91
N PRO A 67 -16.34 16.99 -2.44
CA PRO A 67 -16.05 18.42 -2.22
C PRO A 67 -15.91 18.82 -0.75
N ASP A 68 -16.76 18.26 0.12
CA ASP A 68 -16.76 18.60 1.56
C ASP A 68 -15.55 18.07 2.34
N THR A 69 -14.85 17.06 1.82
CA THR A 69 -13.73 16.40 2.52
C THR A 69 -12.40 16.53 1.79
N GLN A 70 -12.41 16.82 0.49
CA GLN A 70 -11.20 16.89 -0.34
C GLN A 70 -10.18 17.87 0.22
N ALA A 71 -10.61 19.05 0.71
CA ALA A 71 -9.70 20.07 1.22
C ALA A 71 -8.86 19.62 2.42
N VAL A 72 -9.39 18.72 3.28
CA VAL A 72 -8.65 18.17 4.43
C VAL A 72 -7.97 16.84 4.09
N LEU A 73 -8.55 16.06 3.19
CA LEU A 73 -8.06 14.71 2.85
C LEU A 73 -7.02 14.70 1.72
N THR A 74 -6.72 15.83 1.09
CA THR A 74 -5.81 15.86 -0.07
C THR A 74 -4.75 16.95 0.00
N THR A 75 -3.64 16.70 -0.70
CA THR A 75 -2.57 17.66 -1.00
C THR A 75 -2.03 17.36 -2.39
N GLU A 76 -1.33 18.31 -3.01
CA GLU A 76 -0.65 18.09 -4.28
C GLU A 76 0.44 17.02 -4.15
N THR A 77 0.52 16.16 -5.16
CA THR A 77 1.63 15.22 -5.34
C THR A 77 2.98 15.96 -5.46
N ASP A 78 4.07 15.31 -5.07
CA ASP A 78 5.44 15.80 -5.31
C ASP A 78 6.19 15.04 -6.40
N THR A 79 5.45 14.27 -7.21
CA THR A 79 5.98 13.43 -8.29
C THR A 79 6.11 14.15 -9.63
N GLY A 80 5.68 15.41 -9.69
CA GLY A 80 5.57 16.17 -10.95
C GLY A 80 4.35 15.80 -11.80
N SER A 81 3.44 14.97 -11.29
CA SER A 81 2.25 14.54 -12.04
C SER A 81 1.15 15.60 -12.13
N GLY A 82 1.24 16.69 -11.37
CA GLY A 82 0.17 17.70 -11.28
C GLY A 82 -1.12 17.19 -10.62
N GLY A 83 -1.09 16.00 -10.03
CA GLY A 83 -2.20 15.37 -9.33
C GLY A 83 -2.24 15.67 -7.83
N TYR A 84 -3.18 15.03 -7.14
CA TYR A 84 -3.31 15.09 -5.68
C TYR A 84 -3.27 13.70 -5.04
N THR A 85 -3.00 13.67 -3.74
CA THR A 85 -2.89 12.44 -2.92
C THR A 85 -3.36 12.71 -1.50
N HIS A 86 -3.49 11.67 -0.68
CA HIS A 86 -3.69 11.82 0.76
C HIS A 86 -2.41 12.39 1.42
N PRO A 87 -2.48 13.43 2.29
CA PRO A 87 -1.30 14.09 2.84
C PRO A 87 -0.28 13.17 3.51
N PHE A 88 -0.75 12.12 4.19
CA PHE A 88 0.14 11.17 4.86
C PHE A 88 0.89 10.21 3.92
N LEU A 89 0.59 10.21 2.62
CA LEU A 89 1.30 9.42 1.61
C LEU A 89 2.47 10.21 0.98
N LYS A 90 2.54 11.52 1.22
CA LYS A 90 3.62 12.43 0.83
C LYS A 90 4.54 12.68 2.03
N ALA A 91 5.84 12.80 1.79
CA ALA A 91 6.78 13.14 2.86
C ALA A 91 6.49 14.53 3.45
N SER A 92 6.35 14.59 4.78
CA SER A 92 6.21 15.84 5.52
C SER A 92 7.57 16.52 5.67
N ARG A 93 7.71 17.77 5.21
CA ARG A 93 8.96 18.56 5.28
C ARG A 93 8.85 19.76 6.22
N SER A 94 7.71 19.90 6.90
CA SER A 94 7.43 20.96 7.85
C SER A 94 6.47 20.50 8.96
N VAL A 95 6.38 21.29 10.04
CA VAL A 95 5.36 21.09 11.08
C VAL A 95 3.95 21.20 10.51
N ALA A 96 3.73 22.12 9.56
CA ALA A 96 2.45 22.29 8.89
C ALA A 96 2.04 21.02 8.13
N ASP A 97 2.97 20.38 7.41
CA ASP A 97 2.70 19.12 6.72
C ASP A 97 2.32 17.99 7.70
N MET A 98 3.01 17.91 8.84
CA MET A 98 2.70 16.91 9.88
C MET A 98 1.31 17.14 10.49
N VAL A 99 0.93 18.40 10.74
CA VAL A 99 -0.41 18.76 11.23
C VAL A 99 -1.47 18.40 10.18
N ALA A 100 -1.24 18.74 8.91
CA ALA A 100 -2.13 18.39 7.81
C ALA A 100 -2.28 16.87 7.66
N ALA A 101 -1.20 16.10 7.75
CA ALA A 101 -1.24 14.65 7.74
C ALA A 101 -2.02 14.07 8.92
N ARG A 102 -1.82 14.59 10.14
CA ARG A 102 -2.58 14.19 11.34
C ARG A 102 -4.07 14.47 11.17
N ASP A 103 -4.42 15.66 10.68
CA ASP A 103 -5.81 16.06 10.45
C ASP A 103 -6.47 15.20 9.36
N ALA A 104 -5.75 14.91 8.27
CA ALA A 104 -6.21 14.02 7.21
C ALA A 104 -6.46 12.58 7.71
N ILE A 105 -5.52 12.00 8.47
CA ILE A 105 -5.70 10.69 9.12
C ILE A 105 -6.98 10.71 9.98
N ALA A 106 -7.15 11.72 10.84
CA ALA A 106 -8.31 11.81 11.71
C ALA A 106 -9.62 11.97 10.92
N ALA A 107 -9.63 12.77 9.86
CA ALA A 107 -10.78 12.93 8.98
C ALA A 107 -11.13 11.60 8.29
N TRP A 108 -10.12 10.84 7.85
CA TRP A 108 -10.34 9.56 7.19
C TRP A 108 -10.85 8.49 8.16
N GLN A 109 -10.29 8.44 9.37
CA GLN A 109 -10.75 7.53 10.42
C GLN A 109 -12.21 7.79 10.84
N ARG A 110 -12.72 9.02 10.70
CA ARG A 110 -14.13 9.33 10.97
C ARG A 110 -15.10 8.62 10.02
N VAL A 111 -14.68 8.32 8.79
CA VAL A 111 -15.48 7.52 7.83
C VAL A 111 -15.77 6.12 8.38
N VAL A 112 -14.81 5.57 9.12
CA VAL A 112 -14.84 4.21 9.68
C VAL A 112 -14.98 4.19 11.21
N PHE A 113 -15.31 5.34 11.81
CA PHE A 113 -15.46 5.56 13.25
C PHE A 113 -14.29 5.04 14.11
N GLY A 114 -13.07 5.05 13.56
CA GLY A 114 -11.85 4.60 14.23
C GLY A 114 -11.70 3.08 14.40
N TRP A 115 -12.57 2.26 13.80
CA TRP A 115 -12.50 0.79 13.97
C TRP A 115 -11.52 0.10 13.02
N MET A 116 -11.14 0.74 11.90
CA MET A 116 -10.26 0.15 10.89
C MET A 116 -8.81 0.61 11.05
N GLY A 117 -8.08 0.02 11.99
CA GLY A 117 -6.69 0.40 12.31
C GLY A 117 -5.62 0.03 11.27
N ARG A 118 -6.00 -0.64 10.18
CA ARG A 118 -5.10 -1.01 9.08
C ARG A 118 -5.63 -0.50 7.73
N SER A 119 -6.13 0.73 7.70
CA SER A 119 -6.64 1.42 6.51
C SER A 119 -5.52 1.87 5.55
N PRO A 120 -5.83 2.34 4.32
CA PRO A 120 -4.81 2.65 3.31
C PRO A 120 -3.76 3.69 3.73
N ASP A 121 -4.09 4.63 4.62
CA ASP A 121 -3.16 5.60 5.22
C ASP A 121 -2.11 4.95 6.13
N TYR A 122 -2.39 3.80 6.75
CA TYR A 122 -1.50 3.21 7.76
C TYR A 122 -0.06 3.03 7.25
N LYS A 123 0.11 2.73 5.96
CA LYS A 123 1.42 2.57 5.33
C LYS A 123 2.02 3.84 4.72
N GLY A 124 1.38 5.00 4.90
CA GLY A 124 1.96 6.31 4.59
C GLY A 124 3.28 6.59 5.32
N CYS A 125 3.45 6.02 6.52
CA CYS A 125 4.74 6.07 7.21
C CYS A 125 5.90 5.42 6.42
N LEU A 126 5.61 4.37 5.63
CA LEU A 126 6.62 3.76 4.76
C LEU A 126 6.86 4.62 3.52
N THR A 127 5.81 5.18 2.91
CA THR A 127 5.97 6.00 1.71
C THR A 127 6.79 7.25 2.01
N GLY A 128 6.59 7.89 3.17
CA GLY A 128 7.43 9.00 3.62
C GLY A 128 8.92 8.64 3.78
N VAL A 129 9.23 7.45 4.29
CA VAL A 129 10.61 6.95 4.36
C VAL A 129 11.18 6.68 2.97
N LEU A 130 10.40 6.07 2.07
CA LEU A 130 10.86 5.80 0.70
C LEU A 130 11.08 7.09 -0.11
N ALA A 131 10.38 8.18 0.21
CA ALA A 131 10.57 9.47 -0.46
C ALA A 131 11.96 10.07 -0.18
N GLU A 132 12.32 10.11 1.10
CA GLU A 132 13.51 10.83 1.60
C GLU A 132 14.73 9.91 1.72
N HIS A 133 14.52 8.60 1.86
CA HIS A 133 15.57 7.62 2.18
C HIS A 133 15.61 6.40 1.24
N ALA A 134 15.23 6.58 -0.04
CA ALA A 134 15.28 5.50 -1.02
C ALA A 134 16.68 4.91 -1.20
N GLU A 135 17.73 5.72 -1.02
CA GLU A 135 19.15 5.32 -1.12
C GLU A 135 19.54 4.24 -0.11
N LEU A 136 18.82 4.12 1.01
CA LEU A 136 19.01 3.04 1.98
C LEU A 136 18.68 1.66 1.40
N CYS A 137 17.95 1.60 0.27
CA CYS A 137 17.69 0.36 -0.46
C CYS A 137 18.86 -0.07 -1.37
N GLY A 138 19.95 0.71 -1.41
CA GLY A 138 21.17 0.41 -2.17
C GLY A 138 20.89 0.18 -3.66
N PRO A 139 21.23 -0.98 -4.24
CA PRO A 139 21.01 -1.25 -5.67
C PRO A 139 19.52 -1.23 -6.06
N TYR A 140 18.60 -1.24 -5.09
CA TYR A 140 17.15 -1.23 -5.31
C TYR A 140 16.51 0.15 -5.11
N GLU A 141 17.30 1.23 -5.00
CA GLU A 141 16.80 2.61 -4.85
C GLU A 141 15.75 2.99 -5.91
N ALA A 142 15.99 2.64 -7.18
CA ALA A 142 15.05 2.93 -8.26
C ALA A 142 13.67 2.25 -8.05
N ASN A 143 13.65 1.04 -7.48
CA ASN A 143 12.41 0.35 -7.13
C ASN A 143 11.69 1.05 -5.98
N ALA A 144 12.44 1.51 -4.96
CA ALA A 144 11.89 2.28 -3.84
C ALA A 144 11.25 3.60 -4.31
N ARG A 145 11.93 4.36 -5.18
CA ARG A 145 11.40 5.60 -5.75
C ARG A 145 10.15 5.36 -6.61
N ARG A 146 10.13 4.29 -7.42
CA ARG A 146 8.95 3.90 -8.20
C ARG A 146 7.78 3.54 -7.28
N LEU A 147 8.03 2.75 -6.24
CA LEU A 147 6.99 2.38 -5.28
C LEU A 147 6.43 3.60 -4.54
N TYR A 148 7.29 4.54 -4.14
CA TYR A 148 6.85 5.82 -3.57
C TYR A 148 5.90 6.56 -4.53
N LYS A 149 6.32 6.76 -5.78
CA LYS A 149 5.52 7.41 -6.82
C LYS A 149 4.16 6.72 -7.00
N ASP A 150 4.14 5.41 -7.19
CA ASP A 150 2.90 4.65 -7.38
C ASP A 150 1.97 4.72 -6.17
N CYS A 151 2.51 4.62 -4.95
CA CYS A 151 1.70 4.72 -3.74
C CYS A 151 1.14 6.11 -3.53
N GLN A 152 1.91 7.16 -3.86
CA GLN A 152 1.45 8.52 -3.74
C GLN A 152 0.36 8.82 -4.78
N GLU A 153 0.60 8.57 -6.06
CA GLU A 153 -0.31 8.97 -7.14
C GLU A 153 -1.65 8.21 -7.10
N LYS A 154 -1.62 6.94 -6.70
CA LYS A 154 -2.81 6.07 -6.71
C LYS A 154 -3.43 5.85 -5.32
N VAL A 155 -2.73 6.23 -4.25
CA VAL A 155 -3.08 5.86 -2.87
C VAL A 155 -3.23 4.34 -2.76
N LEU A 156 -2.19 3.61 -3.18
CA LEU A 156 -2.20 2.15 -3.14
C LEU A 156 -2.39 1.66 -1.70
N TYR A 157 -3.41 0.84 -1.47
CA TYR A 157 -3.58 0.14 -0.21
C TYR A 157 -2.47 -0.90 0.00
N LEU A 158 -1.45 -0.50 0.76
CA LEU A 158 -0.37 -1.37 1.21
C LEU A 158 -0.68 -1.97 2.60
N ASN A 159 -0.33 -3.24 2.77
CA ASN A 159 -0.19 -3.86 4.08
C ASN A 159 1.28 -4.22 4.36
N HIS A 160 1.57 -4.68 5.58
CA HIS A 160 2.82 -5.36 5.89
C HIS A 160 2.59 -6.76 6.47
N THR A 161 3.62 -7.59 6.40
CA THR A 161 3.72 -8.82 7.19
C THR A 161 5.12 -8.95 7.78
N VAL A 162 5.19 -8.87 9.10
CA VAL A 162 6.46 -8.81 9.85
C VAL A 162 6.63 -10.06 10.72
N VAL A 163 5.57 -10.46 11.43
CA VAL A 163 5.60 -11.53 12.43
C VAL A 163 5.80 -12.89 11.76
N ASN A 164 6.83 -13.61 12.20
CA ASN A 164 7.02 -15.00 11.80
C ASN A 164 5.95 -15.89 12.45
N PRO A 165 5.47 -16.94 11.76
CA PRO A 165 4.61 -17.93 12.38
C PRO A 165 5.31 -18.60 13.58
N PRO A 166 4.56 -19.05 14.59
CA PRO A 166 5.11 -19.90 15.62
C PRO A 166 5.60 -21.21 15.00
N VAL A 167 6.76 -21.69 15.45
CA VAL A 167 7.37 -22.96 15.02
C VAL A 167 7.61 -23.85 16.22
N ASP A 168 7.62 -25.16 16.01
CA ASP A 168 7.99 -26.13 17.03
C ASP A 168 9.51 -26.07 17.27
N ARG A 169 9.90 -25.64 18.48
CA ARG A 169 11.31 -25.48 18.88
C ARG A 169 12.02 -26.80 19.18
N HIS A 170 11.30 -27.92 19.14
CA HIS A 170 11.88 -29.26 19.28
C HIS A 170 12.36 -29.84 17.95
N LEU A 171 12.00 -29.24 16.82
CA LEU A 171 12.45 -29.67 15.50
C LEU A 171 13.87 -29.15 15.19
N PRO A 172 14.59 -29.82 14.26
CA PRO A 172 15.83 -29.31 13.71
C PRO A 172 15.71 -27.88 13.16
N GLN A 173 16.80 -27.11 13.23
CA GLN A 173 16.79 -25.69 12.86
C GLN A 173 16.46 -25.46 11.38
N ASP A 174 16.90 -26.35 10.51
CA ASP A 174 16.60 -26.35 9.07
C ASP A 174 15.11 -26.55 8.81
N GLU A 175 14.46 -27.50 9.50
CA GLU A 175 13.01 -27.69 9.40
C GLU A 175 12.22 -26.48 9.92
N MET A 176 12.67 -25.85 11.00
CA MET A 176 12.07 -24.60 11.48
C MET A 176 12.23 -23.44 10.49
N ASN A 177 13.39 -23.34 9.82
CA ASN A 177 13.70 -22.27 8.89
C ASN A 177 12.84 -22.33 7.62
N GLU A 178 12.42 -23.52 7.20
CA GLU A 178 11.53 -23.74 6.05
C GLU A 178 10.16 -23.05 6.21
N VAL A 179 9.71 -22.85 7.45
CA VAL A 179 8.44 -22.17 7.75
C VAL A 179 8.54 -20.66 7.53
N PHE A 180 9.72 -20.06 7.73
CA PHE A 180 9.92 -18.62 7.56
C PHE A 180 10.13 -18.25 6.10
N ILE A 181 9.79 -17.01 5.74
CA ILE A 181 10.08 -16.46 4.40
C ILE A 181 11.58 -16.53 4.11
N HIS A 182 11.94 -17.22 3.03
CA HIS A 182 13.31 -17.36 2.52
C HIS A 182 13.34 -17.48 0.99
N VAL A 183 14.48 -17.14 0.39
CA VAL A 183 14.72 -17.31 -1.05
C VAL A 183 15.01 -18.80 -1.32
N LYS A 184 14.20 -19.42 -2.18
CA LYS A 184 14.41 -20.78 -2.67
C LYS A 184 15.33 -20.83 -3.88
N LYS A 185 15.21 -19.82 -4.76
CA LYS A 185 15.98 -19.77 -6.01
C LYS A 185 16.10 -18.33 -6.51
N GLU A 186 17.28 -17.99 -7.02
CA GLU A 186 17.52 -16.78 -7.78
C GLU A 186 17.49 -17.10 -9.28
N THR A 187 16.85 -16.24 -10.06
CA THR A 187 16.69 -16.38 -11.52
C THR A 187 16.86 -15.01 -12.17
N ASP A 188 17.11 -15.00 -13.48
CA ASP A 188 17.19 -13.75 -14.25
C ASP A 188 15.88 -12.94 -14.22
N ALA A 189 14.74 -13.60 -13.98
CA ALA A 189 13.44 -12.94 -13.84
C ALA A 189 13.16 -12.41 -12.42
N GLY A 190 13.94 -12.81 -11.42
CA GLY A 190 13.76 -12.44 -10.01
C GLY A 190 13.93 -13.61 -9.03
N LEU A 191 13.34 -13.45 -7.84
CA LEU A 191 13.47 -14.40 -6.73
C LEU A 191 12.24 -15.30 -6.61
N ILE A 192 12.45 -16.60 -6.47
CA ILE A 192 11.42 -17.55 -5.99
C ILE A 192 11.53 -17.60 -4.47
N VAL A 193 10.45 -17.25 -3.78
CA VAL A 193 10.39 -17.12 -2.32
C VAL A 193 9.34 -18.09 -1.77
N SER A 194 9.65 -18.76 -0.65
CA SER A 194 8.74 -19.66 0.06
C SER A 194 8.71 -19.36 1.55
N GLY A 195 7.65 -19.77 2.23
CA GLY A 195 7.44 -19.63 3.67
C GLY A 195 6.17 -18.84 4.01
N ALA A 196 5.98 -18.56 5.29
CA ALA A 196 4.77 -17.93 5.80
C ALA A 196 5.06 -16.74 6.72
N LYS A 197 4.04 -15.89 6.87
CA LYS A 197 3.96 -14.82 7.88
C LYS A 197 2.62 -14.87 8.56
N ALA A 198 2.62 -14.58 9.85
CA ALA A 198 1.42 -14.49 10.65
C ALA A 198 0.87 -13.05 10.67
N ILE A 199 -0.43 -12.93 10.92
CA ILE A 199 -1.13 -11.68 11.23
C ILE A 199 -0.95 -10.62 10.11
N ALA A 200 -1.49 -10.92 8.94
CA ALA A 200 -1.59 -10.00 7.81
C ALA A 200 -2.95 -9.28 7.82
N THR A 201 -3.17 -8.39 8.79
CA THR A 201 -4.46 -7.70 8.99
C THR A 201 -4.94 -7.02 7.70
N ASN A 202 -6.17 -7.29 7.26
CA ASN A 202 -6.76 -6.79 6.01
C ASN A 202 -6.03 -7.16 4.71
N ALA A 203 -5.05 -8.08 4.70
CA ALA A 203 -4.29 -8.41 3.49
C ALA A 203 -5.18 -8.83 2.30
N ALA A 204 -6.28 -9.53 2.57
CA ALA A 204 -7.28 -9.91 1.57
C ALA A 204 -7.91 -8.72 0.81
N LEU A 205 -7.78 -7.50 1.32
CA LEU A 205 -8.39 -6.26 0.79
C LEU A 205 -7.35 -5.26 0.28
N THR A 206 -6.07 -5.63 0.29
CA THR A 206 -4.96 -4.75 -0.11
C THR A 206 -4.53 -5.01 -1.56
N HIS A 207 -3.81 -4.06 -2.15
CA HIS A 207 -3.18 -4.23 -3.47
C HIS A 207 -1.84 -4.95 -3.37
N MET A 208 -1.05 -4.63 -2.34
CA MET A 208 0.28 -5.21 -2.14
C MET A 208 0.58 -5.35 -0.65
N ASN A 209 1.45 -6.30 -0.34
CA ASN A 209 1.86 -6.59 1.02
C ASN A 209 3.39 -6.57 1.14
N PHE A 210 3.92 -5.75 2.05
CA PHE A 210 5.35 -5.64 2.28
C PHE A 210 5.82 -6.71 3.26
N ALA A 211 6.52 -7.72 2.74
CA ALA A 211 7.05 -8.82 3.54
C ALA A 211 8.42 -8.44 4.14
N PHE A 212 8.47 -8.31 5.47
CA PHE A 212 9.71 -8.04 6.19
C PHE A 212 10.35 -9.32 6.67
N ARG A 213 11.66 -9.47 6.49
CA ARG A 213 12.44 -10.44 7.26
C ARG A 213 12.94 -9.74 8.53
N ILE A 214 12.43 -10.15 9.70
CA ILE A 214 13.07 -9.78 10.95
C ILE A 214 14.31 -10.66 11.04
N GLY A 215 15.51 -10.06 11.08
CA GLY A 215 16.70 -10.80 11.44
C GLY A 215 16.48 -11.43 12.80
N GLN A 216 16.72 -12.73 12.95
CA GLN A 216 16.95 -13.24 14.28
C GLN A 216 18.20 -12.52 14.76
N ASN A 217 18.10 -11.69 15.81
CA ASN A 217 19.29 -11.39 16.58
C ASN A 217 19.92 -12.74 16.88
N ALA A 218 21.18 -12.93 16.51
CA ALA A 218 21.94 -14.08 16.95
C ALA A 218 21.87 -14.08 18.47
N ALA A 219 20.97 -14.87 19.04
CA ALA A 219 20.99 -15.19 20.45
C ALA A 219 22.20 -16.11 20.61
N GLY A 220 23.38 -15.51 20.75
CA GLY A 220 24.64 -16.22 20.68
C GLY A 220 25.89 -15.45 21.10
N ASP A 221 25.85 -14.11 21.19
CA ASP A 221 26.96 -13.33 21.79
C ASP A 221 26.49 -12.64 23.08
N LYS A 222 26.59 -13.38 24.19
CA LYS A 222 26.76 -12.85 25.54
C LYS A 222 27.78 -13.70 26.27
#